data_AF-A0A402BJH2-F1
#
_entry.id   AF-A0A402BJH2-F1
#
_cell.length_a   1.000
_cell.length_b   1.000
_cell.length_c   1.000
_cell.angle_alpha   90.00
_cell.angle_beta   90.00
_cell.angle_gamma   90.00
#
_symmetry.space_group_name_H-M   'P 1'
#
loop_
_entity.id
_entity.type
_entity.pdbx_description
1 polymer ?
#
loop_
_entity_poly.entity_id
_entity_poly.type
_entity_poly.pdbx_seq_one_letter_code
_entity_poly.pdbx_strand_id
1 'polypeptide(L)'
;MRPEHSTVSPFCTQLTGLTQKQVEGGISFPEACTLLQDEYYAQQRVWASYGDADRLYFERQCRQRQIAYPFGPKHLNIKTLFALQHALTREVGMARALQIQQIALEGIHHSGADDAWNIAALFAALLQKEPTNPGKLP
;
A
#
# COMPACT_ATOMS: atom_id res chain seq x y z
N MET A 1 -11.95 0.23 8.76
CA MET A 1 -11.97 1.03 10.01
C MET A 1 -13.19 1.92 10.01
N ARG A 2 -13.76 2.22 11.18
CA ARG A 2 -14.90 3.12 11.33
C ARG A 2 -14.47 4.60 11.24
N PRO A 3 -15.03 5.40 10.32
CA PRO A 3 -14.75 6.84 10.26
C PRO A 3 -15.39 7.60 11.44
N GLU A 4 -14.73 8.67 11.90
CA GLU A 4 -15.19 9.50 13.03
C GLU A 4 -15.76 10.86 12.59
N HIS A 5 -15.40 11.33 11.38
CA HIS A 5 -15.71 12.70 10.92
C HIS A 5 -16.29 12.75 9.51
N SER A 6 -16.59 11.59 8.91
CA SER A 6 -17.11 11.52 7.54
C SER A 6 -18.02 10.33 7.36
N THR A 7 -18.86 10.41 6.33
CA THR A 7 -19.66 9.29 5.81
C THR A 7 -19.11 8.86 4.45
N VAL A 8 -19.32 7.61 4.11
CA VAL A 8 -18.93 7.04 2.82
C VAL A 8 -19.88 7.57 1.74
N SER A 9 -19.33 8.36 0.81
CA SER A 9 -20.09 8.87 -0.33
C SER A 9 -20.32 7.79 -1.40
N PRO A 10 -21.30 7.95 -2.31
CA PRO A 10 -21.47 7.06 -3.45
C PRO A 10 -20.20 6.91 -4.31
N PHE A 11 -19.44 8.00 -4.48
CA PHE A 11 -18.15 7.98 -5.16
C PHE A 11 -17.14 7.07 -4.43
N CYS A 12 -17.03 7.19 -3.10
CA CYS A 12 -16.14 6.35 -2.31
C CYS A 12 -16.52 4.86 -2.40
N THR A 13 -17.83 4.55 -2.38
CA THR A 13 -18.32 3.18 -2.56
C THR A 13 -17.97 2.64 -3.94
N GLN A 14 -18.22 3.43 -5.00
CA GLN A 14 -17.89 3.02 -6.36
C GLN A 14 -16.39 2.81 -6.55
N LEU A 15 -15.57 3.67 -5.93
CA LEU A 15 -14.12 3.62 -6.06
C LEU A 15 -13.53 2.44 -5.28
N THR A 16 -13.92 2.25 -4.02
CA THR A 16 -13.22 1.33 -3.09
C THR A 16 -13.97 0.01 -2.84
N GLY A 17 -15.23 -0.08 -3.26
CA GLY A 17 -16.12 -1.19 -2.93
C GLY A 17 -16.65 -1.18 -1.48
N LEU A 18 -16.19 -0.25 -0.63
CA LEU A 18 -16.62 -0.15 0.76
C LEU A 18 -17.98 0.54 0.88
N THR A 19 -18.91 -0.10 1.58
CA THR A 19 -20.22 0.48 1.92
C THR A 19 -20.20 1.14 3.29
N GLN A 20 -21.13 2.08 3.52
CA GLN A 20 -21.32 2.71 4.83
C GLN A 20 -21.52 1.65 5.95
N LYS A 21 -22.36 0.64 5.70
CA LYS A 21 -22.63 -0.45 6.64
C LYS A 21 -21.36 -1.23 7.02
N GLN A 22 -20.46 -1.50 6.06
CA GLN A 22 -19.20 -2.20 6.33
C GLN A 22 -18.26 -1.38 7.19
N VAL A 23 -18.15 -0.06 6.93
CA VAL A 23 -17.22 0.77 7.70
C VAL A 23 -17.74 1.05 9.10
N GLU A 24 -19.06 1.15 9.30
CA GLU A 24 -19.69 1.31 10.63
C GLU A 24 -19.42 0.11 11.55
N GLY A 25 -19.41 -1.10 10.98
CA GLY A 25 -19.03 -2.32 11.71
C GLY A 25 -17.51 -2.50 11.89
N GLY A 26 -16.69 -1.59 11.37
CA GLY A 26 -15.24 -1.68 11.48
C GLY A 26 -14.70 -1.27 12.85
N ILE A 27 -13.48 -1.74 13.16
CA ILE A 27 -12.72 -1.28 14.31
C ILE A 27 -12.29 0.19 14.17
N SER A 28 -12.01 0.83 15.30
CA SER A 28 -11.43 2.17 15.36
C SER A 28 -9.99 2.21 14.84
N PHE A 29 -9.49 3.41 14.54
CA PHE A 29 -8.10 3.59 14.13
C PHE A 29 -7.07 3.18 15.21
N PRO A 30 -7.22 3.53 16.51
CA PRO A 30 -6.33 3.03 17.55
C PRO A 30 -6.31 1.49 17.67
N GLU A 31 -7.47 0.84 17.58
CA GLU A 31 -7.55 -0.63 17.59
C GLU A 31 -6.81 -1.24 16.39
N ALA A 32 -6.96 -0.64 15.19
CA ALA A 32 -6.22 -1.08 14.01
C ALA A 32 -4.69 -0.91 14.18
N CYS A 33 -4.25 0.20 14.78
CA CYS A 33 -2.82 0.42 15.09
C CYS A 33 -2.29 -0.61 16.09
N THR A 34 -3.10 -0.99 17.08
CA THR A 34 -2.75 -2.02 18.06
C THR A 34 -2.63 -3.38 17.39
N LEU A 35 -3.60 -3.74 16.55
CA LEU A 35 -3.57 -4.99 15.76
C LEU A 35 -2.31 -5.09 14.88
N LEU A 36 -1.94 -4.00 14.20
CA LEU A 36 -0.71 -3.94 13.39
C LEU A 36 0.55 -4.20 14.23
N GLN A 37 0.60 -3.66 15.45
CA GLN A 37 1.75 -3.82 16.33
C GLN A 37 1.83 -5.22 16.92
N ASP A 38 0.72 -5.71 17.47
CA ASP A 38 0.72 -6.89 18.33
C ASP A 38 0.60 -8.19 17.52
N GLU A 39 -0.25 -8.22 16.50
CA GLU A 39 -0.49 -9.42 15.70
C GLU A 39 0.43 -9.50 14.48
N TYR A 40 0.70 -8.36 13.85
CA TYR A 40 1.51 -8.29 12.62
C TYR A 40 2.96 -7.89 12.88
N TYR A 41 3.34 -7.59 14.13
CA TYR A 41 4.69 -7.21 14.52
C TYR A 41 5.26 -6.06 13.66
N ALA A 42 4.40 -5.09 13.30
CA ALA A 42 4.71 -4.05 12.32
C ALA A 42 5.90 -3.15 12.73
N GLN A 43 6.22 -3.05 14.02
CA GLN A 43 7.42 -2.34 14.50
C GLN A 43 8.73 -3.08 14.20
N GLN A 44 8.68 -4.41 14.06
CA GLN A 44 9.85 -5.28 13.94
C GLN A 44 10.13 -5.67 12.48
N ARG A 45 9.21 -5.36 11.57
CA ARG A 45 9.28 -5.75 10.14
C ARG A 45 9.49 -4.53 9.26
N VAL A 46 10.14 -4.75 8.11
CA VAL A 46 10.08 -3.79 7.01
C VAL A 46 8.66 -3.82 6.47
N TRP A 47 8.08 -2.65 6.28
CA TRP A 47 6.77 -2.52 5.65
C TRP A 47 6.90 -1.72 4.35
N ALA A 48 5.95 -1.90 3.45
CA ALA A 48 6.02 -1.31 2.12
C ALA A 48 4.66 -0.80 1.67
N SER A 49 4.68 0.20 0.80
CA SER A 49 3.50 0.72 0.11
C SER A 49 3.85 1.11 -1.32
N TYR A 50 2.83 1.34 -2.14
CA TYR A 50 3.01 1.77 -3.52
C TYR A 50 2.94 3.29 -3.63
N GLY A 51 4.06 3.94 -3.29
CA GLY A 51 4.13 5.38 -3.06
C GLY A 51 4.14 5.71 -1.57
N ASP A 52 4.18 7.00 -1.25
CA ASP A 52 4.41 7.49 0.12
C ASP A 52 3.13 7.91 0.85
N ALA A 53 1.99 7.89 0.16
CA ALA A 53 0.73 8.40 0.68
C ALA A 53 0.28 7.67 1.96
N ASP A 54 0.38 6.34 1.99
CA ASP A 54 -0.02 5.53 3.16
C ASP A 54 0.80 5.91 4.39
N ARG A 55 2.13 6.06 4.25
CA ARG A 55 3.01 6.50 5.33
C ARG A 55 2.60 7.85 5.87
N LEU A 56 2.41 8.82 4.98
CA LEU A 56 2.01 10.17 5.35
C LEU A 56 0.61 10.22 6.00
N TYR A 57 -0.33 9.38 5.56
CA TYR A 57 -1.65 9.28 6.18
C TYR A 57 -1.58 8.70 7.58
N PHE A 58 -0.86 7.59 7.80
CA PHE A 58 -0.67 7.03 9.13
C PHE A 58 0.05 8.02 10.07
N GLU A 59 1.15 8.64 9.63
CA GLU A 59 1.88 9.64 10.42
C GLU A 59 0.98 10.80 10.84
N ARG A 60 0.24 11.37 9.88
CA ARG A 60 -0.68 12.48 10.16
C ARG A 60 -1.78 12.06 11.13
N GLN A 61 -2.41 10.92 10.89
CA GLN A 61 -3.55 10.46 11.67
C GLN A 61 -3.15 10.08 13.10
N CYS A 62 -2.00 9.42 13.27
CA CYS A 62 -1.41 9.10 14.58
C CYS A 62 -1.10 10.39 15.35
N ARG A 63 -0.44 11.36 14.71
CA ARG A 63 -0.12 12.66 15.32
C ARG A 63 -1.36 13.41 15.77
N GLN A 64 -2.40 13.46 14.93
CA GLN A 64 -3.65 14.16 15.26
C GLN A 64 -4.39 13.52 16.43
N ARG A 65 -4.31 12.19 16.57
CA ARG A 65 -5.00 11.43 17.63
C ARG A 65 -4.12 11.14 18.84
N GLN A 66 -2.86 11.60 18.83
CA GLN A 66 -1.86 11.32 19.86
C GLN A 66 -1.67 9.81 20.11
N ILE A 67 -1.69 9.01 19.03
CA ILE A 67 -1.49 7.56 19.06
C ILE A 67 -0.06 7.25 18.60
N ALA A 68 0.55 6.22 19.17
CA ALA A 68 1.85 5.73 18.73
C ALA A 68 1.78 5.24 17.27
N TYR A 69 2.77 5.62 16.47
CA TYR A 69 2.87 5.17 15.08
C TYR A 69 3.11 3.64 15.04
N PRO A 70 2.31 2.85 14.31
CA PRO A 70 2.32 1.39 14.47
C PRO A 70 3.45 0.67 13.73
N PHE A 71 4.14 1.33 12.79
CA PHE A 71 5.19 0.71 11.98
C PHE A 71 6.59 1.06 12.46
N GLY A 72 7.55 0.21 12.13
CA GLY A 72 8.97 0.49 12.31
C GLY A 72 9.50 1.55 11.33
N PRO A 73 10.73 2.06 11.54
CA PRO A 73 11.30 3.13 10.72
C PRO A 73 11.68 2.68 9.30
N LYS A 74 11.65 1.37 9.02
CA LYS A 74 12.06 0.79 7.74
C LYS A 74 10.85 0.66 6.82
N HIS A 75 10.72 1.62 5.91
CA HIS A 75 9.69 1.66 4.88
C HIS A 75 10.31 1.49 3.49
N LEU A 76 9.64 0.73 2.61
CA LEU A 76 9.99 0.62 1.20
C LEU A 76 8.89 1.19 0.31
N ASN A 77 9.26 2.15 -0.54
CA ASN A 77 8.40 2.63 -1.62
C ASN A 77 8.58 1.77 -2.88
N ILE A 78 7.64 0.84 -3.11
CA ILE A 78 7.68 -0.10 -4.24
C ILE A 78 7.55 0.64 -5.59
N LYS A 79 6.84 1.77 -5.61
CA LYS A 79 6.65 2.57 -6.83
C LYS A 79 7.98 3.17 -7.32
N THR A 80 8.81 3.66 -6.40
CA THR A 80 10.16 4.15 -6.71
C THR A 80 11.07 3.01 -7.13
N LEU A 81 11.08 1.89 -6.38
CA LEU A 81 11.88 0.71 -6.70
C LEU A 81 11.57 0.20 -8.12
N PHE A 82 10.29 0.11 -8.46
CA PHE A 82 9.82 -0.30 -9.78
C PHE A 82 10.36 0.61 -10.89
N ALA A 83 10.25 1.92 -10.72
CA ALA A 83 10.72 2.88 -11.71
C ALA A 83 12.24 2.76 -11.95
N LEU A 84 13.02 2.59 -10.87
CA LEU A 84 14.47 2.39 -10.95
C LEU A 84 14.84 1.09 -11.68
N GLN A 85 14.23 -0.02 -11.29
CA GLN A 85 14.55 -1.34 -11.85
C GLN A 85 14.13 -1.49 -13.32
N HIS A 86 13.18 -0.68 -13.78
CA HIS A 86 12.72 -0.63 -15.17
C HIS A 86 13.28 0.56 -15.96
N ALA A 87 14.20 1.34 -15.38
CA ALA A 87 14.78 2.54 -16.00
C ALA A 87 13.72 3.52 -16.56
N LEU A 88 12.61 3.68 -15.86
CA LEU A 88 11.54 4.59 -16.26
C LEU A 88 11.92 6.04 -15.98
N THR A 89 11.56 6.95 -16.88
CA THR A 89 11.81 8.39 -16.71
C THR A 89 10.96 9.03 -15.59
N ARG A 90 9.91 8.34 -15.16
CA ARG A 90 9.04 8.73 -14.05
C ARG A 90 8.39 7.51 -13.43
N GLU A 91 7.94 7.66 -12.19
CA GLU A 91 7.12 6.65 -11.55
C GLU A 91 5.75 6.48 -12.23
N VAL A 92 5.20 5.26 -12.17
CA VAL A 92 3.90 4.91 -12.75
C VAL A 92 2.93 4.38 -11.70
N GLY A 93 1.62 4.48 -11.94
CA GLY A 93 0.60 3.89 -11.07
C GLY A 93 0.66 2.36 -11.06
N MET A 94 0.11 1.74 -10.01
CA MET A 94 0.22 0.29 -9.77
C MET A 94 -0.39 -0.55 -10.90
N ALA A 95 -1.58 -0.18 -11.40
CA ALA A 95 -2.19 -0.86 -12.56
C ALA A 95 -1.29 -0.83 -13.81
N ARG A 96 -0.56 0.28 -14.04
CA ARG A 96 0.40 0.36 -15.15
C ARG A 96 1.64 -0.49 -14.90
N ALA A 97 2.13 -0.56 -13.66
CA ALA A 97 3.25 -1.43 -13.31
C ALA A 97 2.90 -2.92 -13.52
N LEU A 98 1.69 -3.34 -13.12
CA LEU A 98 1.17 -4.68 -13.38
C LEU A 98 1.16 -5.00 -14.88
N GLN A 99 0.64 -4.09 -15.71
CA GLN A 99 0.66 -4.25 -17.17
C GLN A 99 2.07 -4.40 -17.74
N ILE A 100 3.03 -3.59 -17.27
CA ILE A 100 4.43 -3.66 -17.72
C ILE A 100 5.06 -5.01 -17.36
N GLN A 101 4.73 -5.56 -16.18
CA GLN A 101 5.19 -6.88 -15.75
C GLN A 101 4.35 -8.04 -16.27
N GLN A 102 3.29 -7.75 -17.05
CA GLN A 102 2.36 -8.76 -17.55
C GLN A 102 1.71 -9.59 -16.43
N ILE A 103 1.50 -8.97 -15.27
CA ILE A 103 0.76 -9.54 -14.14
C ILE A 103 -0.69 -9.06 -14.24
N ALA A 104 -1.64 -9.98 -14.15
CA ALA A 104 -3.06 -9.64 -14.13
C ALA A 104 -3.41 -8.95 -12.81
N LEU A 105 -4.27 -7.92 -12.87
CA LEU A 105 -4.82 -7.33 -11.66
C LEU A 105 -5.86 -8.29 -11.07
N GLU A 106 -5.64 -8.68 -9.82
CA GLU A 106 -6.57 -9.52 -9.05
C GLU A 106 -7.47 -8.66 -8.14
N GLY A 107 -8.78 -8.93 -8.13
CA GLY A 107 -9.73 -8.21 -7.29
C GLY A 107 -10.15 -6.85 -7.85
N ILE A 108 -10.53 -5.93 -6.95
CA ILE A 108 -11.07 -4.61 -7.28
C ILE A 108 -9.95 -3.57 -7.15
N HIS A 109 -9.62 -2.89 -8.24
CA HIS A 109 -8.67 -1.77 -8.17
C HIS A 109 -9.18 -0.69 -7.20
N HIS A 110 -8.31 -0.19 -6.31
CA HIS A 110 -8.61 0.73 -5.20
C HIS A 110 -9.28 0.12 -3.96
N SER A 111 -9.56 -1.19 -3.96
CA SER A 111 -9.76 -1.92 -2.70
C SER A 111 -8.42 -2.05 -2.01
N GLY A 112 -8.29 -1.57 -0.77
CA GLY A 112 -7.00 -1.55 -0.07
C GLY A 112 -6.37 -2.94 0.11
N ALA A 113 -7.19 -3.99 0.30
CA ALA A 113 -6.70 -5.35 0.43
C ALA A 113 -6.22 -5.93 -0.92
N ASP A 114 -7.00 -5.72 -1.98
CA ASP A 114 -6.66 -6.21 -3.32
C ASP A 114 -5.45 -5.46 -3.88
N ASP A 115 -5.39 -4.14 -3.66
CA ASP A 115 -4.24 -3.35 -4.05
C ASP A 115 -2.98 -3.85 -3.30
N ALA A 116 -3.05 -4.12 -1.99
CA ALA A 116 -1.92 -4.68 -1.24
C ALA A 116 -1.48 -6.06 -1.78
N TRP A 117 -2.42 -6.93 -2.17
CA TRP A 117 -2.13 -8.23 -2.78
C TRP A 117 -1.36 -8.08 -4.11
N ASN A 118 -1.86 -7.23 -5.00
CA ASN A 118 -1.21 -6.95 -6.28
C ASN A 118 0.16 -6.28 -6.12
N ILE A 119 0.30 -5.38 -5.15
CA ILE A 119 1.58 -4.73 -4.81
C ILE A 119 2.59 -5.77 -4.29
N ALA A 120 2.14 -6.74 -3.48
CA ALA A 120 2.99 -7.84 -3.03
C ALA A 120 3.44 -8.73 -4.19
N ALA A 121 2.57 -9.02 -5.16
CA ALA A 121 2.92 -9.77 -6.37
C ALA A 121 3.96 -9.01 -7.22
N LEU A 122 3.77 -7.70 -7.42
CA LEU A 122 4.77 -6.84 -8.07
C LEU A 122 6.11 -6.90 -7.33
N PHE A 123 6.10 -6.75 -6.01
CA PHE A 123 7.33 -6.74 -5.22
C PHE A 123 8.04 -8.09 -5.28
N ALA A 124 7.33 -9.20 -5.19
CA ALA A 124 7.89 -10.53 -5.37
C ALA A 124 8.57 -10.69 -6.74
N ALA A 125 7.95 -10.21 -7.82
CA ALA A 125 8.54 -10.22 -9.15
C ALA A 125 9.80 -9.35 -9.26
N LEU A 126 9.83 -8.19 -8.57
CA LEU A 126 11.02 -7.34 -8.52
C LEU A 126 12.19 -8.02 -7.80
N LEU A 127 11.93 -8.75 -6.71
CA LEU A 127 12.94 -9.47 -5.93
C LEU A 127 13.51 -10.70 -6.65
N GLN A 128 12.74 -11.34 -7.52
CA GLN A 128 13.18 -12.53 -8.28
C GLN A 128 14.05 -12.19 -9.50
N LYS A 129 14.04 -10.93 -9.94
CA LYS A 129 14.82 -10.52 -11.10
C LYS A 129 16.29 -10.41 -10.69
N GLU A 130 17.15 -11.25 -11.25
CA GLU A 130 18.60 -11.03 -11.12
C GLU A 130 18.93 -9.60 -11.57
N PRO A 131 19.85 -8.89 -10.87
CA PRO A 131 20.28 -7.58 -11.31
C PRO A 131 20.78 -7.70 -12.76
N THR A 132 20.11 -7.00 -13.68
CA THR A 132 20.51 -6.94 -15.09
C THR A 132 21.96 -6.49 -15.14
N ASN A 133 22.85 -7.38 -15.58
CA ASN A 133 24.26 -7.09 -15.76
C ASN A 133 24.38 -5.89 -16.73
N PRO A 134 24.88 -4.72 -16.29
CA PRO A 134 24.92 -3.52 -17.13
C PRO A 134 25.90 -3.63 -18.31
N GLY A 135 26.60 -4.76 -18.48
CA GLY A 135 27.61 -5.00 -19.50
C GLY A 135 27.12 -5.49 -20.88
N LYS A 136 25.83 -5.44 -21.20
CA LYS A 136 25.34 -5.70 -22.57
C LYS A 136 24.34 -4.64 -23.02
N LEU A 137 24.87 -3.53 -23.51
CA LEU A 137 24.21 -2.74 -24.54
C LEU A 137 24.78 -3.19 -25.91
N PRO A 138 23.96 -3.19 -26.98
CA PRO A 138 24.36 -3.61 -28.32
C PRO A 138 25.47 -2.74 -28.91
#